data_AF-A0A849J414-F1
#
_entry.id   AF-A0A849J414-F1
#
_cell.length_a   1.000
_cell.length_b   1.000
_cell.length_c   1.000
_cell.angle_alpha   90.00
_cell.angle_beta   90.00
_cell.angle_gamma   90.00
#
_symmetry.space_group_name_H-M   'P 1'
#
loop_
_entity.id
_entity.type
_entity.pdbx_description
1 polymer ?
#
loop_
_entity_poly.entity_id
_entity_poly.type
_entity_poly.pdbx_seq_one_letter_code
_entity_poly.pdbx_strand_id
1 'polypeptide(L)'
;ARTAKEPVLLFSLEMSHIELTQRLVSAESRVDSSRIRSGKLTDADWQKISHAIGRLSETKIYIDDNPDLTILDIRSRARRLKAREGLSLVVIDYLQLMSGRRGAESRQVEVSEISRGLKILARQLDVPVVALSQLSRNLEARHDRRPQLADLRESGCVTADTLVTLSDSSTLTIAEMLNSGWVGRKVLAFDGRGVVSSELINIFETGVKETFTLTTKSGLSIRATANHPFYTVQGWRRLDQLESGVELAVLVDDRIVWDQMVETTSAGQEVCYDLTVRDTHCFFGNTMLVHNSLEQDADIVMFIYRDEVYAPDSVDRGTAEVIVAKHRNGPTGVARLAFLSHCTLFTSLAKIDGH
;
A
#
# COMPACT_ATOMS: atom_id res chain seq x y z
N ALA A 1 22.85 3.15 1.72
CA ALA A 1 23.59 2.17 0.90
C ALA A 1 25.08 2.51 0.78
N ARG A 2 25.49 3.64 0.16
CA ARG A 2 26.92 3.99 -0.06
C ARG A 2 27.81 4.08 1.19
N THR A 3 27.23 4.16 2.38
CA THR A 3 27.92 4.27 3.68
C THR A 3 27.54 3.18 4.68
N ALA A 4 26.62 2.26 4.32
CA ALA A 4 26.16 1.22 5.22
C ALA A 4 27.09 0.00 5.14
N LYS A 5 27.69 -0.40 6.27
CA LYS A 5 28.55 -1.59 6.36
C LYS A 5 27.77 -2.91 6.30
N GLU A 6 26.48 -2.83 6.57
CA GLU A 6 25.58 -3.98 6.66
C GLU A 6 24.84 -4.22 5.35
N PRO A 7 24.50 -5.50 5.04
CA PRO A 7 23.78 -5.87 3.83
C PRO A 7 22.45 -5.14 3.61
N VAL A 8 22.05 -5.06 2.34
CA VAL A 8 20.69 -4.76 1.88
C VAL A 8 20.15 -6.01 1.19
N LEU A 9 18.91 -6.38 1.49
CA LEU A 9 18.23 -7.50 0.83
C LEU A 9 17.11 -6.98 -0.06
N LEU A 10 17.19 -7.26 -1.36
CA LEU A 10 16.22 -6.87 -2.38
C LEU A 10 15.49 -8.12 -2.89
N PHE A 11 14.18 -8.17 -2.69
CA PHE A 11 13.30 -9.15 -3.30
C PHE A 11 12.69 -8.57 -4.58
N SER A 12 12.96 -9.20 -5.71
CA SER A 12 12.49 -8.81 -7.03
C SER A 12 11.54 -9.86 -7.57
N LEU A 13 10.26 -9.53 -7.63
CA LEU A 13 9.20 -10.46 -8.03
C LEU A 13 8.87 -10.34 -9.52
N GLU A 14 9.21 -9.21 -10.14
CA GLU A 14 8.93 -8.94 -11.56
C GLU A 14 10.19 -9.09 -12.43
N MET A 15 11.32 -8.57 -11.97
CA MET A 15 12.56 -8.51 -12.74
C MET A 15 13.57 -9.58 -12.30
N SER A 16 14.36 -10.08 -13.25
CA SER A 16 15.48 -10.96 -12.93
C SER A 16 16.66 -10.20 -12.28
N HIS A 17 17.51 -10.93 -11.55
CA HIS A 17 18.73 -10.35 -10.99
C HIS A 17 19.66 -9.75 -12.06
N ILE A 18 19.66 -10.29 -13.28
CA ILE A 18 20.47 -9.80 -14.41
C ILE A 18 19.99 -8.41 -14.83
N GLU A 19 18.68 -8.23 -15.03
CA GLU A 19 18.11 -6.95 -15.47
C GLU A 19 18.27 -5.87 -14.39
N LEU A 20 18.09 -6.23 -13.12
CA LEU A 20 18.37 -5.32 -12.00
C LEU A 20 19.85 -4.91 -11.95
N THR A 21 20.76 -5.88 -12.11
CA THR A 21 22.20 -5.60 -12.13
C THR A 21 22.57 -4.65 -13.28
N GLN A 22 22.00 -4.84 -14.47
CA GLN A 22 22.21 -3.93 -15.59
C GLN A 22 21.72 -2.51 -15.29
N ARG A 23 20.57 -2.35 -14.63
CA ARG A 23 20.07 -1.05 -14.19
C ARG A 23 20.99 -0.40 -13.16
N LEU A 24 21.50 -1.16 -12.19
CA LEU A 24 22.46 -0.67 -11.19
C LEU A 24 23.76 -0.20 -11.85
N VAL A 25 24.30 -0.97 -12.80
CA VAL A 25 25.50 -0.59 -13.57
C VAL A 25 25.24 0.66 -14.40
N SER A 26 24.10 0.77 -15.08
CA SER A 26 23.72 1.97 -15.85
C SER A 26 23.64 3.20 -14.97
N ALA A 27 22.95 3.09 -13.83
CA ALA A 27 22.80 4.17 -12.86
C ALA A 27 24.13 4.61 -12.25
N GLU A 28 25.01 3.67 -11.88
CA GLU A 28 26.30 3.98 -11.25
C GLU A 28 27.34 4.50 -12.25
N SER A 29 27.38 3.96 -13.47
CA SER A 29 28.31 4.38 -14.53
C SER A 29 27.86 5.63 -15.28
N ARG A 30 26.57 5.99 -15.19
CA ARG A 30 25.91 7.00 -16.03
C ARG A 30 26.02 6.70 -17.53
N VAL A 31 26.13 5.43 -17.89
CA VAL A 31 26.09 4.98 -19.29
C VAL A 31 24.66 4.58 -19.63
N ASP A 32 24.20 5.00 -20.81
CA ASP A 32 22.86 4.75 -21.32
C ASP A 32 22.50 3.25 -21.26
N SER A 33 21.36 2.95 -20.66
CA SER A 33 20.90 1.58 -20.45
C SER A 33 20.68 0.80 -21.75
N SER A 34 20.31 1.47 -22.85
CA SER A 34 20.15 0.84 -24.15
C SER A 34 21.48 0.42 -24.76
N ARG A 35 22.56 1.18 -24.52
CA ARG A 35 23.91 0.83 -24.96
C ARG A 35 24.46 -0.35 -24.17
N ILE A 36 24.23 -0.37 -22.85
CA ILE A 36 24.59 -1.52 -22.00
C ILE A 36 23.87 -2.78 -22.46
N ARG A 37 22.55 -2.71 -22.70
CA ARG A 37 21.77 -3.86 -23.18
C ARG A 37 22.17 -4.34 -24.57
N SER A 38 22.48 -3.41 -25.49
CA SER A 38 22.84 -3.76 -26.87
C SER A 38 24.31 -4.12 -27.06
N GLY A 39 25.16 -3.88 -26.06
CA GLY A 39 26.61 -4.08 -26.14
C GLY A 39 27.34 -3.06 -27.04
N LYS A 40 26.65 -2.05 -27.57
CA LYS A 40 27.23 -0.99 -28.42
C LYS A 40 27.91 0.08 -27.56
N LEU A 41 29.02 -0.31 -26.93
CA LEU A 41 29.77 0.50 -25.99
C LEU A 41 31.01 1.11 -26.66
N THR A 42 31.29 2.36 -26.34
CA THR A 42 32.57 3.00 -26.68
C THR A 42 33.64 2.61 -25.65
N ASP A 43 34.92 2.82 -25.96
CA ASP A 43 36.01 2.59 -25.01
C ASP A 43 35.85 3.41 -23.71
N ALA A 44 35.31 4.63 -23.84
CA ALA A 44 35.01 5.48 -22.69
C ALA A 44 33.86 4.91 -21.84
N ASP A 45 32.84 4.32 -22.46
CA ASP A 45 31.75 3.64 -21.74
C ASP A 45 32.28 2.43 -20.97
N TRP A 46 33.18 1.66 -21.57
CA TRP A 46 33.83 0.52 -20.93
C TRP A 46 34.61 0.92 -19.68
N GLN A 47 35.36 2.02 -19.72
CA GLN A 47 36.06 2.55 -18.56
C GLN A 47 35.09 2.93 -17.42
N LYS A 48 34.00 3.64 -17.73
CA LYS A 48 32.97 4.02 -16.76
C LYS A 48 32.28 2.80 -16.14
N ILE A 49 31.93 1.81 -16.96
CA ILE A 49 31.30 0.56 -16.52
C ILE A 49 32.25 -0.23 -15.62
N SER A 50 33.51 -0.37 -15.99
CA SER A 50 34.50 -1.11 -15.20
C SER A 50 34.69 -0.49 -13.81
N HIS A 51 34.76 0.84 -13.74
CA HIS A 51 34.81 1.56 -12.47
C HIS A 51 33.52 1.38 -11.65
N ALA A 52 32.35 1.41 -12.28
CA ALA A 52 31.08 1.18 -11.62
C ALA A 52 30.96 -0.25 -11.05
N ILE A 53 31.39 -1.27 -11.80
CA ILE A 53 31.42 -2.66 -11.34
C ILE A 53 32.33 -2.81 -10.13
N GLY A 54 33.52 -2.22 -10.15
CA GLY A 54 34.43 -2.25 -9.00
C GLY A 54 33.83 -1.64 -7.74
N ARG A 55 33.05 -0.56 -7.87
CA ARG A 55 32.33 0.03 -6.73
C ARG A 55 31.12 -0.79 -6.29
N LEU A 56 30.40 -1.41 -7.21
CA LEU A 56 29.23 -2.24 -6.91
C LEU A 56 29.62 -3.58 -6.28
N SER A 57 30.75 -4.17 -6.64
CA SER A 57 31.24 -5.43 -6.05
C SER A 57 31.59 -5.28 -4.56
N GLU A 58 31.97 -4.08 -4.13
CA GLU A 58 32.19 -3.75 -2.72
C GLU A 58 30.88 -3.54 -1.94
N THR A 59 29.74 -3.39 -2.63
CA THR A 59 28.44 -3.22 -1.98
C THR A 59 27.82 -4.55 -1.61
N LYS A 60 27.25 -4.64 -0.42
CA LYS A 60 26.57 -5.85 0.08
C LYS A 60 25.09 -5.85 -0.28
N ILE A 61 24.77 -5.87 -1.57
CA ILE A 61 23.39 -5.96 -2.07
C ILE A 61 23.11 -7.42 -2.44
N TYR A 62 22.17 -8.04 -1.73
CA TYR A 62 21.69 -9.40 -2.02
C TYR A 62 20.38 -9.29 -2.78
N ILE A 63 20.31 -9.90 -3.96
CA ILE A 63 19.12 -9.91 -4.80
C ILE A 63 18.53 -11.32 -4.79
N ASP A 64 17.23 -11.38 -4.59
CA ASP A 64 16.42 -12.59 -4.61
C ASP A 64 15.31 -12.41 -5.64
N ASP A 65 15.44 -13.05 -6.80
CA ASP A 65 14.54 -12.92 -7.95
C ASP A 65 13.55 -14.09 -8.08
N ASN A 66 13.26 -14.77 -6.97
CA ASN A 66 12.25 -15.82 -6.95
C ASN A 66 10.84 -15.18 -7.07
N PRO A 67 10.04 -15.54 -8.09
CA PRO A 67 8.73 -14.91 -8.34
C PRO A 67 7.65 -15.34 -7.33
N ASP A 68 7.77 -16.52 -6.73
CA ASP A 68 6.74 -17.12 -5.88
C ASP A 68 7.11 -17.02 -4.39
N LEU A 69 7.23 -15.79 -3.89
CA LEU A 69 7.60 -15.54 -2.49
C LEU A 69 6.39 -15.26 -1.60
N THR A 70 6.31 -16.00 -0.49
CA THR A 70 5.38 -15.70 0.62
C THR A 70 6.05 -14.80 1.67
N ILE A 71 5.24 -14.18 2.53
CA ILE A 71 5.74 -13.39 3.67
C ILE A 71 6.64 -14.22 4.60
N LEU A 72 6.38 -15.52 4.71
CA LEU A 72 7.16 -16.44 5.53
C LEU A 72 8.54 -16.67 4.93
N ASP A 73 8.62 -16.81 3.61
CA ASP A 73 9.88 -16.97 2.88
C ASP A 73 10.76 -15.73 3.06
N ILE A 74 10.20 -14.54 2.79
CA ILE A 74 10.87 -13.25 3.00
C ILE A 74 11.41 -13.16 4.43
N ARG A 75 10.56 -13.45 5.43
CA ARG A 75 10.96 -13.42 6.84
C ARG A 75 12.10 -14.40 7.14
N SER A 76 12.04 -15.61 6.61
CA SER A 76 13.06 -16.64 6.85
C SER A 76 14.42 -16.24 6.26
N ARG A 77 14.42 -15.69 5.04
CA ARG A 77 15.64 -15.27 4.33
C ARG A 77 16.25 -14.03 4.96
N ALA A 78 15.43 -13.03 5.29
CA ALA A 78 15.86 -11.82 5.99
C ALA A 78 16.45 -12.12 7.38
N ARG A 79 15.80 -12.99 8.17
CA ARG A 79 16.34 -13.43 9.48
C ARG A 79 17.67 -14.14 9.34
N ARG A 80 17.80 -15.04 8.36
CA ARG A 80 19.04 -15.78 8.12
C ARG A 80 20.19 -14.85 7.74
N LEU A 81 19.95 -13.88 6.87
CA LEU A 81 20.97 -12.90 6.48
C LEU A 81 21.36 -12.01 7.66
N LYS A 82 20.36 -11.48 8.40
CA LYS A 82 20.62 -10.65 9.59
C LYS A 82 21.48 -11.37 10.62
N ALA A 83 21.21 -12.65 10.88
CA ALA A 83 21.99 -13.45 11.84
C ALA A 83 23.43 -13.73 11.38
N ARG A 84 23.67 -13.82 10.07
CA ARG A 84 24.99 -14.15 9.52
C ARG A 84 25.91 -12.93 9.40
N GLU A 85 25.37 -11.80 8.92
CA GLU A 85 26.19 -10.64 8.50
C GLU A 85 25.61 -9.28 8.90
N GLY A 86 24.51 -9.24 9.64
CA GLY A 86 23.71 -8.03 9.84
C GLY A 86 22.76 -7.76 8.67
N LEU A 87 21.91 -6.74 8.79
CA LEU A 87 20.95 -6.35 7.77
C LEU A 87 20.48 -4.93 8.05
N SER A 88 20.62 -4.03 7.07
CA SER A 88 20.28 -2.61 7.23
C SER A 88 18.99 -2.19 6.54
N LEU A 89 18.53 -2.96 5.54
CA LEU A 89 17.35 -2.63 4.75
C LEU A 89 16.82 -3.89 4.06
N VAL A 90 15.50 -4.01 4.01
CA VAL A 90 14.80 -4.93 3.12
C VAL A 90 14.00 -4.13 2.09
N VAL A 91 14.10 -4.48 0.82
CA VAL A 91 13.33 -3.88 -0.27
C VAL A 91 12.54 -4.97 -0.97
N ILE A 92 11.27 -4.70 -1.31
CA ILE A 92 10.37 -5.65 -1.97
C ILE A 92 9.74 -4.96 -3.19
N ASP A 93 9.96 -5.53 -4.37
CA ASP A 93 9.50 -5.06 -5.67
C ASP A 93 8.64 -6.15 -6.35
N TYR A 94 7.31 -6.11 -6.34
CA TYR A 94 6.39 -5.19 -5.67
C TYR A 94 5.25 -5.99 -5.01
N LEU A 95 4.55 -5.39 -4.03
CA LEU A 95 3.61 -6.11 -3.14
C LEU A 95 2.58 -6.98 -3.87
N GLN A 96 2.05 -6.50 -4.98
CA GLN A 96 1.00 -7.17 -5.75
C GLN A 96 1.52 -8.31 -6.65
N LEU A 97 2.73 -8.81 -6.45
CA LEU A 97 3.17 -10.11 -6.96
C LEU A 97 3.41 -11.14 -5.85
N MET A 98 3.34 -10.72 -4.59
CA MET A 98 3.46 -11.68 -3.49
C MET A 98 2.23 -12.59 -3.43
N SER A 99 2.50 -13.85 -3.11
CA SER A 99 1.48 -14.86 -2.84
C SER A 99 1.13 -14.84 -1.35
N GLY A 100 -0.15 -14.60 -1.05
CA GLY A 100 -0.78 -14.83 0.24
C GLY A 100 -0.98 -16.33 0.49
N ARG A 101 -1.52 -16.67 1.66
CA ARG A 101 -1.89 -18.07 1.94
C ARG A 101 -2.90 -18.51 0.88
N ARG A 102 -2.70 -19.70 0.29
CA ARG A 102 -3.68 -20.35 -0.61
C ARG A 102 -5.04 -20.36 0.10
N GLY A 103 -5.96 -19.52 -0.34
CA GLY A 103 -7.25 -19.27 0.31
C GLY A 103 -7.62 -17.80 0.55
N ALA A 104 -6.79 -16.82 0.18
CA ALA A 104 -7.19 -15.40 0.27
C ALA A 104 -8.20 -15.02 -0.83
N GLU A 105 -9.41 -14.67 -0.42
CA GLU A 105 -10.61 -14.56 -1.28
C GLU A 105 -10.80 -13.19 -1.98
N SER A 106 -9.94 -12.20 -1.69
CA SER A 106 -9.87 -10.92 -2.41
C SER A 106 -8.45 -10.34 -2.38
N ARG A 107 -7.95 -9.88 -3.53
CA ARG A 107 -6.57 -9.33 -3.67
C ARG A 107 -6.29 -8.18 -2.72
N GLN A 108 -7.31 -7.39 -2.35
CA GLN A 108 -7.18 -6.26 -1.43
C GLN A 108 -6.93 -6.69 0.02
N VAL A 109 -7.57 -7.79 0.42
CA VAL A 109 -7.38 -8.40 1.75
C VAL A 109 -5.98 -8.99 1.83
N GLU A 110 -5.55 -9.65 0.76
CA GLU A 110 -4.21 -10.21 0.64
C GLU A 110 -3.12 -9.12 0.76
N VAL A 111 -3.28 -7.99 0.06
CA VAL A 111 -2.36 -6.85 0.20
C VAL A 111 -2.38 -6.29 1.63
N SER A 112 -3.51 -6.40 2.36
CA SER A 112 -3.64 -5.93 3.74
C SER A 112 -2.88 -6.81 4.70
N GLU A 113 -3.02 -8.11 4.55
CA GLU A 113 -2.26 -9.10 5.30
C GLU A 113 -0.77 -9.00 5.01
N ILE A 114 -0.38 -8.79 3.75
CA ILE A 114 1.01 -8.59 3.34
C ILE A 114 1.58 -7.33 4.00
N SER A 115 0.91 -6.18 3.89
CA SER A 115 1.35 -4.91 4.48
C SER A 115 1.59 -5.04 5.99
N ARG A 116 0.65 -5.65 6.72
CA ARG A 116 0.78 -5.94 8.15
C ARG A 116 1.90 -6.91 8.45
N GLY A 117 2.03 -7.98 7.66
CA GLY A 117 3.11 -8.94 7.76
C GLY A 117 4.49 -8.28 7.62
N LEU A 118 4.63 -7.32 6.71
CA LEU A 118 5.84 -6.53 6.53
C LEU A 118 6.09 -5.57 7.69
N LYS A 119 5.06 -4.94 8.24
CA LYS A 119 5.18 -4.11 9.44
C LYS A 119 5.67 -4.92 10.64
N ILE A 120 5.14 -6.12 10.82
CA ILE A 120 5.59 -7.05 11.86
C ILE A 120 7.04 -7.47 11.59
N LEU A 121 7.40 -7.78 10.34
CA LEU A 121 8.77 -8.12 9.95
C LEU A 121 9.74 -6.98 10.30
N ALA A 122 9.41 -5.75 9.93
CA ALA A 122 10.22 -4.57 10.19
C ALA A 122 10.49 -4.39 11.69
N ARG A 123 9.43 -4.53 12.52
CA ARG A 123 9.55 -4.44 13.98
C ARG A 123 10.35 -5.59 14.58
N GLN A 124 10.12 -6.83 14.13
CA GLN A 124 10.82 -8.01 14.65
C GLN A 124 12.31 -8.01 14.30
N LEU A 125 12.62 -7.56 13.09
CA LEU A 125 14.00 -7.44 12.65
C LEU A 125 14.62 -6.14 13.12
N ASP A 126 13.89 -5.14 13.60
CA ASP A 126 14.43 -3.79 13.82
C ASP A 126 15.22 -3.29 12.60
N VAL A 127 14.61 -3.45 11.43
CA VAL A 127 15.19 -3.10 10.12
C VAL A 127 14.12 -2.42 9.28
N PRO A 128 14.43 -1.29 8.62
CA PRO A 128 13.52 -0.67 7.67
C PRO A 128 13.13 -1.63 6.55
N VAL A 129 11.84 -1.68 6.22
CA VAL A 129 11.30 -2.44 5.09
C VAL A 129 10.66 -1.46 4.12
N VAL A 130 11.15 -1.43 2.89
CA VAL A 130 10.58 -0.63 1.79
C VAL A 130 9.84 -1.57 0.86
N ALA A 131 8.56 -1.31 0.66
CA ALA A 131 7.72 -2.07 -0.25
C ALA A 131 7.24 -1.15 -1.38
N LEU A 132 7.42 -1.59 -2.62
CA LEU A 132 6.86 -0.93 -3.78
C LEU A 132 5.43 -1.41 -3.99
N SER A 133 4.54 -0.48 -4.31
CA SER A 133 3.14 -0.76 -4.63
C SER A 133 2.78 -0.06 -5.92
N GLN A 134 2.14 -0.78 -6.83
CA GLN A 134 1.48 -0.16 -7.97
C GLN A 134 0.22 0.61 -7.51
N LEU A 135 -0.13 1.65 -8.26
CA LEU A 135 -1.33 2.46 -8.04
C LEU A 135 -2.46 2.05 -8.98
N SER A 136 -3.69 2.36 -8.60
CA SER A 136 -4.84 2.16 -9.48
C SER A 136 -4.74 3.03 -10.74
N ARG A 137 -5.18 2.49 -11.88
CA ARG A 137 -5.26 3.23 -13.16
C ARG A 137 -6.32 4.33 -13.16
N ASN A 138 -7.23 4.34 -12.18
CA ASN A 138 -8.24 5.40 -12.03
C ASN A 138 -7.61 6.79 -11.86
N LEU A 139 -6.38 6.85 -11.36
CA LEU A 139 -5.54 8.05 -11.30
C LEU A 139 -5.47 8.79 -12.65
N GLU A 140 -5.39 8.05 -13.76
CA GLU A 140 -5.15 8.62 -15.10
C GLU A 140 -6.36 9.37 -15.67
N ALA A 141 -7.56 9.07 -15.15
CA ALA A 141 -8.80 9.74 -15.55
C ALA A 141 -8.97 11.13 -14.90
N ARG A 142 -8.20 11.44 -13.85
CA ARG A 142 -8.28 12.72 -13.15
C ARG A 142 -7.57 13.83 -13.94
N HIS A 143 -8.07 15.06 -13.77
CA HIS A 143 -7.42 16.25 -14.31
C HIS A 143 -6.06 16.50 -13.64
N ASP A 144 -5.98 16.41 -12.31
CA ASP A 144 -4.72 16.33 -11.59
C ASP A 144 -4.34 14.87 -11.36
N ARG A 145 -3.24 14.45 -11.99
CA ARG A 145 -2.74 13.06 -11.96
C ARG A 145 -1.70 12.84 -10.86
N ARG A 146 -1.57 13.79 -9.92
CA ARG A 146 -0.74 13.59 -8.72
C ARG A 146 -1.35 12.52 -7.81
N PRO A 147 -0.58 11.47 -7.46
CA PRO A 147 -1.05 10.46 -6.54
C PRO A 147 -1.32 11.01 -5.14
N GLN A 148 -2.33 10.44 -4.51
CA GLN A 148 -2.81 10.72 -3.16
C GLN A 148 -2.97 9.38 -2.43
N LEU A 149 -3.18 9.42 -1.11
CA LEU A 149 -3.38 8.19 -0.32
C LEU A 149 -4.54 7.34 -0.84
N ALA A 150 -5.58 7.98 -1.37
CA ALA A 150 -6.71 7.32 -2.02
C ALA A 150 -6.34 6.56 -3.31
N ASP A 151 -5.13 6.72 -3.87
CA ASP A 151 -4.68 6.00 -5.09
C ASP A 151 -3.88 4.73 -4.78
N LEU A 152 -3.31 4.61 -3.57
CA LEU A 152 -2.89 3.30 -3.03
C LEU A 152 -4.10 2.41 -2.75
N ARG A 153 -5.24 3.06 -2.61
CA ARG A 153 -6.46 2.48 -2.12
C ARG A 153 -7.26 1.96 -3.30
N GLU A 154 -7.35 0.65 -3.35
CA GLU A 154 -8.57 0.01 -3.83
C GLU A 154 -9.49 -0.41 -2.67
N SER A 155 -9.26 0.04 -1.44
CA SER A 155 -10.13 -0.26 -0.30
C SER A 155 -11.41 0.59 -0.34
N GLY A 156 -12.55 0.00 -0.03
CA GLY A 156 -13.80 0.75 0.00
C GLY A 156 -13.92 1.67 1.22
N CYS A 157 -14.91 2.55 1.14
CA CYS A 157 -15.28 3.48 2.20
C CYS A 157 -16.79 3.57 2.35
N VAL A 158 -17.24 4.10 3.48
CA VAL A 158 -18.65 4.19 3.88
C VAL A 158 -19.09 5.65 3.99
N THR A 159 -20.40 5.90 4.07
CA THR A 159 -20.96 7.26 4.14
C THR A 159 -21.02 7.79 5.58
N ALA A 160 -21.17 9.12 5.73
CA ALA A 160 -21.12 9.81 7.03
C ALA A 160 -22.20 9.36 8.03
N ASP A 161 -23.33 8.85 7.55
CA ASP A 161 -24.44 8.34 8.35
C ASP A 161 -24.24 6.91 8.87
N THR A 162 -23.12 6.28 8.53
CA THR A 162 -22.78 4.94 9.04
C THR A 162 -22.64 4.97 10.56
N LEU A 163 -23.42 4.15 11.24
CA LEU A 163 -23.46 3.95 12.69
C LEU A 163 -22.35 2.99 13.11
N VAL A 164 -21.30 3.53 13.72
CA VAL A 164 -20.19 2.76 14.28
C VAL A 164 -20.57 2.26 15.67
N THR A 165 -20.41 0.97 15.91
CA THR A 165 -20.70 0.36 17.23
C THR A 165 -19.54 0.59 18.20
N LEU A 166 -19.85 1.21 19.34
CA LEU A 166 -18.89 1.57 20.38
C LEU A 166 -18.67 0.39 21.34
N SER A 167 -17.62 0.45 22.17
CA SER A 167 -17.29 -0.62 23.12
C SER A 167 -18.34 -0.89 24.22
N ASP A 168 -19.29 0.02 24.41
CA ASP A 168 -20.43 -0.12 25.32
C ASP A 168 -21.72 -0.52 24.58
N SER A 169 -21.59 -0.99 23.34
CA SER A 169 -22.66 -1.42 22.43
C SER A 169 -23.62 -0.30 21.99
N SER A 170 -23.37 0.95 22.39
CA SER A 170 -24.04 2.12 21.79
C SER A 170 -23.50 2.40 20.38
N THR A 171 -24.15 3.30 19.65
CA THR A 171 -23.73 3.68 18.29
C THR A 171 -23.60 5.19 18.13
N LEU A 172 -22.69 5.60 17.27
CA LEU A 172 -22.56 6.98 16.79
C LEU A 172 -22.35 6.97 15.28
N THR A 173 -22.90 7.96 14.60
CA THR A 173 -22.61 8.16 13.17
C THR A 173 -21.18 8.68 12.99
N ILE A 174 -20.56 8.38 11.85
CA ILE A 174 -19.25 8.94 11.49
C ILE A 174 -19.27 10.48 11.54
N ALA A 175 -20.38 11.10 11.11
CA ALA A 175 -20.58 12.54 11.20
C ALA A 175 -20.50 13.08 12.64
N GLU A 176 -21.18 12.42 13.59
CA GLU A 176 -21.12 12.80 15.02
C GLU A 176 -19.73 12.57 15.62
N MET A 177 -19.05 11.49 15.23
CA MET A 177 -17.69 11.19 15.69
C MET A 177 -16.67 12.24 15.23
N LEU A 178 -16.81 12.75 14.00
CA LEU A 178 -16.00 13.85 13.48
C LEU A 178 -16.24 15.15 14.25
N ASN A 179 -17.51 15.51 14.47
CA ASN A 179 -17.88 16.75 15.17
C ASN A 179 -17.46 16.75 16.65
N SER A 180 -17.41 15.58 17.29
CA SER A 180 -17.09 15.43 18.71
C SER A 180 -15.60 15.11 18.99
N GLY A 181 -14.76 14.99 17.95
CA GLY A 181 -13.34 14.67 18.11
C GLY A 181 -13.11 13.31 18.76
N TRP A 182 -13.82 12.28 18.29
CA TRP A 182 -13.93 10.98 18.97
C TRP A 182 -12.67 10.08 18.87
N VAL A 183 -11.60 10.53 18.21
CA VAL A 183 -10.33 9.80 18.09
C VAL A 183 -9.72 9.45 19.46
N GLY A 184 -9.13 8.26 19.58
CA GLY A 184 -8.53 7.72 20.80
C GLY A 184 -9.48 6.92 21.69
N ARG A 185 -10.76 6.79 21.30
CA ARG A 185 -11.79 6.02 22.02
C ARG A 185 -12.00 4.64 21.41
N LYS A 186 -12.72 3.76 22.11
CA LYS A 186 -12.81 2.33 21.74
C LYS A 186 -14.10 1.96 21.03
N VAL A 187 -13.98 1.32 19.87
CA VAL A 187 -15.08 0.72 19.09
C VAL A 187 -15.04 -0.79 19.18
N LEU A 188 -16.14 -1.45 18.81
CA LEU A 188 -16.13 -2.90 18.58
C LEU A 188 -15.53 -3.22 17.21
N ALA A 189 -14.72 -4.27 17.20
CA ALA A 189 -14.01 -4.78 16.06
C ALA A 189 -13.90 -6.31 16.13
N PHE A 190 -13.24 -6.93 15.15
CA PHE A 190 -13.06 -8.37 15.08
C PHE A 190 -11.57 -8.72 14.88
N ASP A 191 -11.04 -9.63 15.70
CA ASP A 191 -9.61 -10.03 15.65
C ASP A 191 -9.37 -11.33 14.86
N GLY A 192 -10.41 -11.88 14.23
CA GLY A 192 -10.38 -13.19 13.56
C GLY A 192 -10.83 -14.35 14.46
N ARG A 193 -10.97 -14.15 15.77
CA ARG A 193 -11.45 -15.15 16.73
C ARG A 193 -12.75 -14.73 17.40
N GLY A 194 -12.91 -13.44 17.67
CA GLY A 194 -14.10 -12.92 18.33
C GLY A 194 -14.20 -11.40 18.25
N VAL A 195 -15.31 -10.90 18.81
CA VAL A 195 -15.55 -9.47 18.96
C VAL A 195 -14.62 -8.94 20.05
N VAL A 196 -13.91 -7.86 19.74
CA VAL A 196 -12.96 -7.21 20.63
C VAL A 196 -13.18 -5.71 20.67
N SER A 197 -12.75 -5.07 21.76
CA SER A 197 -12.73 -3.63 21.88
C SER A 197 -11.36 -3.09 21.42
N SER A 198 -11.34 -2.19 20.45
CA SER A 198 -10.11 -1.59 19.92
C SER A 198 -10.21 -0.08 19.73
N GLU A 199 -9.07 0.59 19.82
CA GLU A 199 -8.97 2.05 19.75
C GLU A 199 -9.11 2.55 18.32
N LEU A 200 -10.00 3.53 18.12
CA LEU A 200 -10.12 4.29 16.90
C LEU A 200 -9.03 5.36 16.84
N ILE A 201 -8.15 5.22 15.85
CA ILE A 201 -6.95 6.03 15.65
C ILE A 201 -7.21 7.22 14.75
N ASN A 202 -8.12 7.10 13.79
CA ASN A 202 -8.40 8.15 12.85
C ASN A 202 -9.77 8.00 12.18
N ILE A 203 -10.33 9.11 11.75
CA ILE A 203 -11.50 9.21 10.89
C ILE A 203 -11.19 10.30 9.86
N PHE A 204 -11.36 10.02 8.58
CA PHE A 204 -11.02 10.99 7.54
C PHE A 204 -11.90 10.84 6.31
N GLU A 205 -12.10 11.98 5.64
CA GLU A 205 -12.80 12.06 4.36
C GLU A 205 -11.91 11.50 3.24
N THR A 206 -12.53 10.76 2.32
CA THR A 206 -11.86 10.09 1.19
C THR A 206 -12.32 10.65 -0.16
N GLY A 207 -13.09 11.74 -0.13
CA GLY A 207 -13.69 12.42 -1.27
C GLY A 207 -15.07 11.89 -1.67
N VAL A 208 -15.62 12.50 -2.71
CA VAL A 208 -16.90 12.11 -3.32
C VAL A 208 -16.69 10.88 -4.20
N LYS A 209 -17.48 9.82 -3.98
CA LYS A 209 -17.41 8.57 -4.74
C LYS A 209 -18.80 8.02 -5.02
N GLU A 210 -18.91 7.19 -6.04
CA GLU A 210 -20.14 6.43 -6.28
C GLU A 210 -20.32 5.37 -5.19
N THR A 211 -21.51 5.34 -4.60
CA THR A 211 -21.89 4.47 -3.49
C THR A 211 -23.11 3.64 -3.82
N PHE A 212 -23.27 2.56 -3.07
CA PHE A 212 -24.36 1.63 -3.21
C PHE A 212 -24.92 1.31 -1.83
N THR A 213 -26.24 1.18 -1.74
CA THR A 213 -26.93 0.73 -0.54
C THR A 213 -27.01 -0.79 -0.59
N LEU A 214 -26.33 -1.45 0.36
CA LEU A 214 -26.53 -2.86 0.64
C LEU A 214 -27.69 -3.00 1.63
N THR A 215 -28.60 -3.94 1.37
CA THR A 215 -29.71 -4.27 2.26
C THR A 215 -29.68 -5.77 2.59
N THR A 216 -29.92 -6.11 3.85
CA THR A 216 -30.02 -7.50 4.32
C THR A 216 -31.45 -7.91 4.63
N LYS A 217 -31.66 -9.21 4.86
CA LYS A 217 -32.96 -9.82 5.13
C LYS A 217 -33.56 -9.38 6.46
N SER A 218 -32.72 -9.09 7.47
CA SER A 218 -33.20 -8.52 8.74
C SER A 218 -33.55 -7.02 8.64
N GLY A 219 -33.37 -6.40 7.47
CA GLY A 219 -33.67 -4.99 7.23
C GLY A 219 -32.52 -4.04 7.57
N LEU A 220 -31.32 -4.56 7.87
CA LEU A 220 -30.13 -3.73 8.02
C LEU A 220 -29.72 -3.19 6.66
N SER A 221 -29.23 -1.95 6.65
CA SER A 221 -28.70 -1.33 5.45
C SER A 221 -27.46 -0.51 5.74
N ILE A 222 -26.57 -0.40 4.76
CA ILE A 222 -25.36 0.43 4.82
C ILE A 222 -25.03 0.95 3.44
N ARG A 223 -24.52 2.19 3.36
CA ARG A 223 -24.03 2.77 2.11
C ARG A 223 -22.51 2.75 2.06
N ALA A 224 -21.98 2.16 1.00
CA ALA A 224 -20.55 1.98 0.81
C ALA A 224 -20.17 1.99 -0.67
N THR A 225 -18.89 2.18 -0.98
CA THR A 225 -18.40 2.06 -2.35
C THR A 225 -18.39 0.61 -2.82
N ALA A 226 -18.48 0.38 -4.14
CA ALA A 226 -18.51 -0.95 -4.76
C ALA A 226 -17.38 -1.89 -4.29
N ASN A 227 -16.20 -1.35 -4.02
CA ASN A 227 -15.03 -2.08 -3.55
C ASN A 227 -14.96 -2.27 -2.02
N HIS A 228 -16.00 -1.90 -1.25
CA HIS A 228 -15.97 -2.07 0.20
C HIS A 228 -16.06 -3.55 0.60
N PRO A 229 -15.10 -4.09 1.36
CA PRO A 229 -15.17 -5.46 1.84
C PRO A 229 -16.16 -5.59 3.01
N PHE A 230 -17.02 -6.60 2.93
CA PHE A 230 -17.87 -7.10 4.00
C PHE A 230 -17.44 -8.51 4.38
N TYR A 231 -17.50 -8.85 5.67
CA TYR A 231 -17.12 -10.18 6.11
C TYR A 231 -18.28 -11.16 5.89
N THR A 232 -18.01 -12.26 5.20
CA THR A 232 -18.99 -13.31 4.84
C THR A 232 -18.57 -14.65 5.43
N VAL A 233 -19.42 -15.68 5.31
CA VAL A 233 -19.08 -17.05 5.73
C VAL A 233 -17.85 -17.62 5.03
N GLN A 234 -17.55 -17.14 3.83
CA GLN A 234 -16.35 -17.53 3.09
C GLN A 234 -15.16 -16.65 3.48
N GLY A 235 -15.42 -15.40 3.87
CA GLY A 235 -14.39 -14.42 4.20
C GLY A 235 -14.78 -13.04 3.70
N TRP A 236 -13.80 -12.15 3.58
CA TRP A 236 -14.03 -10.79 3.12
C TRP A 236 -14.34 -10.75 1.61
N ARG A 237 -15.51 -10.22 1.23
CA ARG A 237 -15.94 -10.03 -0.16
C ARG A 237 -16.34 -8.58 -0.42
N ARG A 238 -16.02 -8.07 -1.61
CA ARG A 238 -16.40 -6.71 -2.02
C ARG A 238 -17.90 -6.61 -2.26
N LEU A 239 -18.47 -5.44 -2.00
CA LEU A 239 -19.88 -5.15 -2.25
C LEU A 239 -20.32 -5.49 -3.68
N ASP A 240 -19.53 -5.18 -4.68
CA ASP A 240 -19.80 -5.47 -6.10
C ASP A 240 -19.62 -6.95 -6.50
N GLN A 241 -19.16 -7.79 -5.58
CA GLN A 241 -19.03 -9.24 -5.73
C GLN A 241 -20.04 -10.01 -4.87
N LEU A 242 -20.89 -9.31 -4.12
CA LEU A 242 -21.94 -9.92 -3.34
C LEU A 242 -23.16 -10.20 -4.22
N GLU A 243 -23.64 -11.43 -4.13
CA GLU A 243 -24.88 -11.86 -4.75
C GLU A 243 -25.95 -12.04 -3.66
N SER A 244 -27.22 -11.96 -4.06
CA SER A 244 -28.34 -12.20 -3.16
C SER A 244 -28.24 -13.59 -2.51
N GLY A 245 -28.48 -13.66 -1.20
CA GLY A 245 -28.38 -14.86 -0.40
C GLY A 245 -27.00 -15.10 0.25
N VAL A 246 -25.97 -14.31 -0.07
CA VAL A 246 -24.69 -14.38 0.64
C VAL A 246 -24.87 -13.97 2.10
N GLU A 247 -24.33 -14.77 3.02
CA GLU A 247 -24.38 -14.49 4.45
C GLU A 247 -23.26 -13.54 4.89
N LEU A 248 -23.64 -12.42 5.50
CA LEU A 248 -22.78 -11.38 6.04
C LEU A 248 -22.71 -11.48 7.56
N ALA A 249 -21.54 -11.20 8.13
CA ALA A 249 -21.37 -11.10 9.56
C ALA A 249 -21.96 -9.79 10.08
N VAL A 250 -22.95 -9.92 10.96
CA VAL A 250 -23.60 -8.81 11.67
C VAL A 250 -23.46 -9.00 13.16
N LEU A 251 -23.42 -7.89 13.90
CA LEU A 251 -23.29 -7.88 15.35
C LEU A 251 -24.69 -7.86 16.00
N VAL A 252 -24.97 -8.86 16.82
CA VAL A 252 -26.18 -8.96 17.64
C VAL A 252 -25.76 -9.40 19.04
N ASP A 253 -26.11 -8.62 20.07
CA ASP A 253 -25.77 -8.89 21.47
C ASP A 253 -24.27 -9.25 21.69
N ASP A 254 -23.38 -8.43 21.13
CA ASP A 254 -21.92 -8.59 21.14
C ASP A 254 -21.39 -9.91 20.52
N ARG A 255 -22.20 -10.55 19.67
CA ARG A 255 -21.85 -11.79 18.95
C ARG A 255 -22.06 -11.62 17.46
N ILE A 256 -21.26 -12.35 16.70
CA ILE A 256 -21.44 -12.44 15.24
C ILE A 256 -22.56 -13.40 14.93
N VAL A 257 -23.54 -12.92 14.18
CA VAL A 257 -24.62 -13.68 13.57
C VAL A 257 -24.51 -13.50 12.05
N TRP A 258 -25.03 -14.47 11.31
CA TRP A 258 -25.05 -14.45 9.86
C TRP A 258 -26.41 -13.95 9.37
N ASP A 259 -26.40 -12.89 8.57
CA ASP A 259 -27.61 -12.35 7.93
C ASP A 259 -27.45 -12.34 6.42
N GLN A 260 -28.55 -12.58 5.70
CA GLN A 260 -28.52 -12.75 4.26
C GLN A 260 -28.59 -11.39 3.55
N MET A 261 -27.63 -11.12 2.69
CA MET A 261 -27.67 -10.03 1.73
C MET A 261 -28.85 -10.24 0.78
N VAL A 262 -29.69 -9.22 0.58
CA VAL A 262 -30.86 -9.28 -0.30
C VAL A 262 -30.57 -8.60 -1.62
N GLU A 263 -30.12 -7.35 -1.58
CA GLU A 263 -29.90 -6.53 -2.76
C GLU A 263 -28.86 -5.43 -2.52
N THR A 264 -28.32 -4.92 -3.63
CA THR A 264 -27.47 -3.74 -3.70
C THR A 264 -28.06 -2.79 -4.73
N THR A 265 -28.32 -1.54 -4.35
CA THR A 265 -28.86 -0.50 -5.25
C THR A 265 -27.91 0.69 -5.32
N SER A 266 -27.84 1.38 -6.47
CA SER A 266 -27.01 2.59 -6.59
C SER A 266 -27.58 3.70 -5.70
N ALA A 267 -26.72 4.32 -4.89
CA ALA A 267 -27.05 5.47 -4.05
C ALA A 267 -26.52 6.80 -4.62
N GLY A 268 -25.83 6.76 -5.77
CA GLY A 268 -25.25 7.92 -6.42
C GLY A 268 -23.92 8.34 -5.79
N GLN A 269 -23.53 9.60 -6.03
CA GLN A 269 -22.25 10.13 -5.56
C GLN A 269 -22.37 10.80 -4.20
N GLU A 270 -21.64 10.29 -3.21
CA GLU A 270 -21.64 10.78 -1.83
C GLU A 270 -20.21 10.99 -1.32
N VAL A 271 -20.06 11.91 -0.37
CA VAL A 271 -18.81 12.07 0.37
C VAL A 271 -18.60 10.85 1.25
N CYS A 272 -17.49 10.15 1.04
CA CYS A 272 -17.19 8.90 1.73
C CYS A 272 -16.06 9.07 2.75
N TYR A 273 -16.09 8.23 3.77
CA TYR A 273 -15.20 8.29 4.93
C TYR A 273 -14.59 6.91 5.19
N ASP A 274 -13.43 6.94 5.84
CA ASP A 274 -12.79 5.72 6.32
C ASP A 274 -12.26 5.93 7.73
N LEU A 275 -12.16 4.81 8.45
CA LEU A 275 -11.81 4.74 9.85
C LEU A 275 -10.57 3.91 10.01
N THR A 276 -9.78 4.23 11.02
CA THR A 276 -8.61 3.43 11.38
C THR A 276 -8.80 2.89 12.78
N VAL A 277 -9.03 1.60 12.90
CA VAL A 277 -9.06 0.88 14.17
C VAL A 277 -7.76 0.13 14.38
N ARG A 278 -7.16 0.28 15.57
CA ARG A 278 -5.86 -0.31 15.91
C ARG A 278 -5.93 -1.84 15.86
N ASP A 279 -4.88 -2.47 15.35
CA ASP A 279 -4.60 -3.92 15.34
C ASP A 279 -5.58 -4.82 14.54
N THR A 280 -6.89 -4.50 14.51
CA THR A 280 -7.95 -5.30 13.88
C THR A 280 -8.24 -4.87 12.44
N HIS A 281 -8.07 -3.58 12.13
CA HIS A 281 -8.34 -3.00 10.81
C HIS A 281 -9.78 -3.26 10.30
N CYS A 282 -10.73 -3.41 11.23
CA CYS A 282 -12.15 -3.52 10.91
C CYS A 282 -12.98 -2.97 12.08
N PHE A 283 -14.25 -2.69 11.81
CA PHE A 283 -15.24 -2.26 12.80
C PHE A 283 -16.64 -2.72 12.39
N PHE A 284 -17.61 -2.53 13.28
CA PHE A 284 -19.03 -2.77 12.98
C PHE A 284 -19.73 -1.46 12.59
N GLY A 285 -20.08 -1.33 11.31
CA GLY A 285 -20.82 -0.21 10.73
C GLY A 285 -22.24 -0.65 10.37
N ASN A 286 -23.26 0.04 10.89
CA ASN A 286 -24.66 -0.38 10.83
C ASN A 286 -24.82 -1.86 11.23
N THR A 287 -24.10 -2.27 12.28
CA THR A 287 -23.93 -3.64 12.79
C THR A 287 -23.17 -4.61 11.89
N MET A 288 -22.90 -4.27 10.62
CA MET A 288 -22.18 -5.14 9.68
C MET A 288 -20.67 -5.03 9.89
N LEU A 289 -19.96 -6.16 9.80
CA LEU A 289 -18.51 -6.17 9.90
C LEU A 289 -17.85 -5.67 8.59
N VAL A 290 -17.15 -4.53 8.69
CA VAL A 290 -16.55 -3.79 7.57
C VAL A 290 -15.03 -3.59 7.77
N HIS A 291 -14.27 -3.62 6.68
CA HIS A 291 -12.78 -3.54 6.70
C HIS A 291 -12.24 -2.12 6.46
N ASN A 292 -11.10 -1.78 7.07
CA ASN A 292 -10.37 -0.50 6.93
C ASN A 292 -9.30 -0.53 5.83
N SER A 293 -8.72 0.61 5.46
CA SER A 293 -7.73 0.66 4.36
C SER A 293 -6.30 0.19 4.68
N LEU A 294 -5.62 -0.26 3.63
CA LEU A 294 -4.24 -0.75 3.53
C LEU A 294 -3.14 0.20 4.00
N GLU A 295 -3.33 1.50 3.78
CA GLU A 295 -2.29 2.52 3.95
C GLU A 295 -1.83 2.70 5.41
N GLN A 296 -2.52 2.06 6.36
CA GLN A 296 -2.40 2.37 7.78
C GLN A 296 -1.17 1.73 8.43
N ASP A 297 -0.73 0.55 7.98
CA ASP A 297 0.43 -0.13 8.56
C ASP A 297 1.78 0.51 8.21
N ALA A 298 1.83 1.23 7.09
CA ALA A 298 3.02 1.98 6.69
C ALA A 298 3.31 3.12 7.66
N ASP A 299 4.57 3.25 8.08
CA ASP A 299 5.03 4.42 8.84
C ASP A 299 5.18 5.64 7.94
N ILE A 300 5.57 5.42 6.69
CA ILE A 300 5.78 6.44 5.66
C ILE A 300 5.15 5.95 4.36
N VAL A 301 4.45 6.84 3.68
CA VAL A 301 3.96 6.62 2.30
C VAL A 301 4.55 7.69 1.41
N MET A 302 5.21 7.26 0.33
CA MET A 302 5.78 8.14 -0.67
C MET A 302 5.25 7.78 -2.06
N PHE A 303 4.91 8.80 -2.84
CA PHE A 303 4.60 8.67 -4.25
C PHE A 303 5.70 9.26 -5.11
N ILE A 304 5.88 8.69 -6.29
CA ILE A 304 6.74 9.26 -7.33
C ILE A 304 5.80 9.74 -8.44
N TYR A 305 5.82 11.04 -8.72
CA TYR A 305 5.09 11.66 -9.82
C TYR A 305 6.06 12.25 -10.83
N ARG A 306 5.80 12.04 -12.11
CA ARG A 306 6.55 12.61 -13.22
C ARG A 306 5.56 13.17 -14.22
N ASP A 307 5.50 14.50 -14.30
CA ASP A 307 4.54 15.20 -15.16
C ASP A 307 4.72 14.82 -16.64
N GLU A 308 5.97 14.66 -17.07
CA GLU A 308 6.35 14.28 -18.44
C GLU A 308 5.78 12.92 -18.90
N VAL A 309 5.37 12.04 -17.98
CA VAL A 309 4.72 10.76 -18.32
C VAL A 309 3.32 10.99 -18.87
N TYR A 310 2.67 12.07 -18.45
CA TYR A 310 1.29 12.41 -18.77
C TYR A 310 1.18 13.57 -19.77
N ALA A 311 2.16 14.48 -19.75
CA ALA A 311 2.28 15.63 -20.63
C ALA A 311 3.69 15.67 -21.24
N PRO A 312 3.92 15.08 -22.43
CA PRO A 312 5.25 14.99 -23.04
C PRO A 312 5.96 16.35 -23.27
N ASP A 313 5.16 17.40 -23.43
CA ASP A 313 5.63 18.78 -23.64
C ASP A 313 5.69 19.60 -22.33
N SER A 314 5.64 18.93 -21.18
CA SER A 314 5.71 19.58 -19.86
C SER A 314 6.96 20.44 -19.71
N VAL A 315 6.80 21.62 -19.10
CA VAL A 315 7.92 22.51 -18.73
C VAL A 315 8.80 21.90 -17.62
N ASP A 316 8.26 20.95 -16.86
CA ASP A 316 8.95 20.25 -15.77
C ASP A 316 9.63 18.94 -16.25
N ARG A 317 9.90 18.81 -17.56
CA ARG A 317 10.53 17.63 -18.16
C ARG A 317 11.88 17.30 -17.52
N GLY A 318 12.15 16.01 -17.32
CA GLY A 318 13.36 15.55 -16.63
C GLY A 318 13.36 15.80 -15.12
N THR A 319 12.22 16.16 -14.53
CA THR A 319 12.04 16.23 -13.07
C THR A 319 11.06 15.19 -12.57
N ALA A 320 11.14 14.89 -11.28
CA ALA A 320 10.22 14.01 -10.57
C ALA A 320 9.90 14.59 -9.19
N GLU A 321 8.65 14.47 -8.78
CA GLU A 321 8.18 14.83 -7.45
C GLU A 321 8.11 13.56 -6.59
N VAL A 322 8.82 13.56 -5.47
CA VAL A 322 8.65 12.60 -4.38
C VAL A 322 7.70 13.21 -3.36
N ILE A 323 6.48 12.71 -3.34
CA ILE A 323 5.39 13.22 -2.49
C ILE A 323 5.31 12.35 -1.24
N VAL A 324 5.74 12.88 -0.09
CA VAL A 324 5.56 12.23 1.21
C VAL A 324 4.13 12.49 1.67
N ALA A 325 3.23 11.57 1.33
CA ALA A 325 1.80 11.68 1.60
C ALA A 325 1.42 11.26 3.03
N LYS A 326 2.24 10.41 3.66
CA LYS A 326 2.09 10.02 5.07
C LYS A 326 3.45 9.94 5.73
N HIS A 327 3.53 10.42 6.97
CA HIS A 327 4.69 10.25 7.82
C HIS A 327 4.26 10.24 9.28
N ARG A 328 4.39 9.10 9.98
CA ARG A 328 3.94 8.96 11.37
C ARG A 328 4.69 9.86 12.36
N ASN A 329 5.97 10.14 12.09
CA ASN A 329 6.89 10.78 13.03
C ASN A 329 7.57 12.03 12.46
N GLY A 330 6.97 12.71 11.48
CA GLY A 330 7.52 13.95 10.94
C GLY A 330 6.66 14.55 9.83
N PRO A 331 7.17 15.56 9.11
CA PRO A 331 6.37 16.31 8.15
C PRO A 331 6.07 15.49 6.88
N THR A 332 4.92 15.77 6.30
CA THR A 332 4.58 15.49 4.90
C THR A 332 5.06 16.63 4.01
N GLY A 333 5.14 16.40 2.70
CA GLY A 333 5.57 17.42 1.75
C GLY A 333 6.01 16.86 0.41
N VAL A 334 6.55 17.72 -0.44
CA VAL A 334 7.02 17.35 -1.78
C VAL A 334 8.50 17.70 -1.90
N ALA A 335 9.30 16.72 -2.31
CA ALA A 335 10.69 16.92 -2.70
C ALA A 335 10.82 16.77 -4.21
N ARG A 336 11.49 17.72 -4.88
CA ARG A 336 11.74 17.64 -6.32
C ARG A 336 13.13 17.08 -6.60
N LEU A 337 13.19 16.15 -7.54
CA LEU A 337 14.40 15.48 -7.99
C LEU A 337 14.54 15.63 -9.50
N ALA A 338 15.79 15.57 -9.96
CA ALA A 338 16.13 15.34 -11.34
C ALA A 338 15.92 13.87 -11.71
N PHE A 339 15.44 13.58 -12.92
CA PHE A 339 15.31 12.22 -13.45
C PHE A 339 16.05 12.07 -14.78
N LEU A 340 17.09 11.24 -14.78
CA LEU A 340 17.86 10.88 -15.97
C LEU A 340 17.27 9.60 -16.57
N SER A 341 16.35 9.76 -17.52
CA SER A 341 15.59 8.65 -18.12
C SER A 341 16.47 7.57 -18.76
N HIS A 342 17.54 7.95 -19.44
CA HIS A 342 18.47 7.03 -20.12
C HIS A 342 19.19 6.04 -19.18
N CYS A 343 19.34 6.40 -17.90
CA CYS A 343 19.93 5.57 -16.86
C CYS A 343 18.93 5.16 -15.75
N THR A 344 17.66 5.56 -15.87
CA THR A 344 16.62 5.35 -14.84
C THR A 344 17.07 5.83 -13.45
N LEU A 345 17.68 7.02 -13.37
CA LEU A 345 18.34 7.52 -12.16
C LEU A 345 17.68 8.81 -11.66
N PHE A 346 17.29 8.83 -10.39
CA PHE A 346 16.95 10.05 -9.67
C PHE A 346 18.20 10.71 -9.07
N THR A 347 18.36 12.02 -9.23
CA THR A 347 19.49 12.79 -8.67
C THR A 347 19.00 14.12 -8.07
N SER A 348 19.86 14.78 -7.30
CA SER A 348 19.60 16.13 -6.80
C SER A 348 19.49 17.12 -7.96
N LEU A 349 18.53 18.04 -7.88
CA LEU A 349 18.33 19.13 -8.87
C LEU A 349 19.55 20.05 -8.97
N ALA A 350 20.24 20.30 -7.86
CA ALA A 350 21.44 21.14 -7.84
C ALA A 350 22.63 20.59 -8.66
N LYS A 351 22.53 19.35 -9.16
CA LYS A 351 23.56 18.72 -10.01
C LYS A 351 23.28 18.80 -11.51
N ILE A 352 22.17 19.42 -11.95
CA ILE A 352 21.90 19.62 -13.38
C ILE A 352 22.56 20.91 -13.91
N ASP A 353 22.76 21.94 -13.07
CA ASP A 353 23.30 23.25 -13.49
C ASP A 353 24.82 23.30 -13.70
N GLY A 354 25.48 22.16 -13.93
CA GLY A 354 26.92 22.11 -14.13
C GLY A 354 27.31 20.98 -15.06
N HIS A 355 27.47 21.34 -16.34
CA HIS A 355 28.25 20.70 -17.41
C HIS A 355 28.42 19.17 -17.41
#